data_AF-A0A7S3PKQ7-F1
#
_entry.id   AF-A0A7S3PKQ7-F1
#
_cell.length_a   1.000
_cell.length_b   1.000
_cell.length_c   1.000
_cell.angle_alpha   90.00
_cell.angle_beta   90.00
_cell.angle_gamma   90.00
#
_symmetry.space_group_name_H-M   'P 1'
#
loop_
_entity.id
_entity.type
_entity.pdbx_description
1 polymer ?
#
loop_
_entity_poly.entity_id
_entity_poly.type
_entity_poly.pdbx_seq_one_letter_code
_entity_poly.pdbx_strand_id
1 'polypeptide(L)'
;MQEKVRALEMKIENERRNAESVSRKASDAERGKLREIQNQLEKALRTQIEETKKEKQLQERKRRMQDLLEAQITEAIPLINEVNAMSVELEKSKEFSIQLVANHSKAMSNDVEDESANTLETDVWIKVKTENCEVPQMWIYEKFTNRLYLMREMYQDFVECGRNMTTLDSNYNENNDPFYDPPDESLIGNAYVMLDSLYYFLNIEDMPPIINYKGKTDGVLQVAVSLDETEVENFDDVDGEEETTFKDIIGETLKFTITIAGAKGIPRSLRNNVNVSYKFFTSNHRTVPCQSRTINPKFNDTFQVKMPITEEFVTFINKEALEFQVWGTSDQVIESKAPLNIEQQQEKERKEKASALEEAKNEGEQNVNKIKSKVEEELKAAASKVRILKEQAESKEMELKQRMMELENQLSKRNTKVEDLESKIKVLESTIELTEQKKSSTCIIS
;
A
#
# COMPACT_ATOMS: atom_id res chain seq x y z
N MET A 1 -19.83 22.24 93.11
CA MET A 1 -20.34 23.19 92.08
C MET A 1 -19.24 23.54 91.07
N GLN A 2 -18.03 23.89 91.53
CA GLN A 2 -16.86 24.17 90.67
C GLN A 2 -16.45 23.01 89.74
N GLU A 3 -16.55 21.75 90.19
CA GLU A 3 -16.29 20.57 89.33
C GLU A 3 -17.25 20.42 88.15
N LYS A 4 -18.54 20.72 88.35
CA LYS A 4 -19.55 20.62 87.28
C LYS A 4 -19.36 21.72 86.23
N VAL A 5 -18.93 22.91 86.63
CA VAL A 5 -18.62 24.02 85.72
C VAL A 5 -17.37 23.69 84.91
N ARG A 6 -16.31 23.22 85.55
CA ARG A 6 -15.06 22.81 84.88
C ARG A 6 -15.27 21.65 83.90
N ALA A 7 -16.18 20.72 84.22
CA ALA A 7 -16.57 19.63 83.32
C ALA A 7 -17.39 20.11 82.11
N LEU A 8 -18.27 21.11 82.28
CA LEU A 8 -19.03 21.73 81.20
C LEU A 8 -18.14 22.55 80.26
N GLU A 9 -17.18 23.32 80.81
CA GLU A 9 -16.20 24.06 80.03
C GLU A 9 -15.29 23.13 79.21
N MET A 10 -14.83 22.03 79.80
CA MET A 10 -14.08 20.99 79.06
C MET A 10 -14.90 20.36 77.93
N LYS A 11 -16.22 20.21 78.14
CA LYS A 11 -17.12 19.61 77.14
C LYS A 11 -17.36 20.56 75.97
N ILE A 12 -17.56 21.86 76.24
CA ILE A 12 -17.71 22.90 75.21
C ILE A 12 -16.42 23.06 74.40
N GLU A 13 -15.26 23.07 75.05
CA GLU A 13 -13.98 23.19 74.34
C GLU A 13 -13.67 21.95 73.48
N ASN A 14 -14.04 20.75 73.94
CA ASN A 14 -13.94 19.54 73.11
C ASN A 14 -14.91 19.56 71.92
N GLU A 15 -16.15 20.04 72.10
CA GLU A 15 -17.10 20.20 70.99
C GLU A 15 -16.62 21.26 69.98
N ARG A 16 -16.02 22.36 70.44
CA ARG A 16 -15.44 23.41 69.60
C ARG A 16 -14.26 22.89 68.78
N ARG A 17 -13.33 22.17 69.41
CA ARG A 17 -12.21 21.49 68.71
C ARG A 17 -12.71 20.45 67.72
N ASN A 18 -13.73 19.68 68.08
CA ASN A 18 -14.33 18.71 67.15
C ASN A 18 -14.94 19.40 65.94
N ALA A 19 -15.73 20.46 66.14
CA ALA A 19 -16.36 21.24 65.07
C ALA A 19 -15.30 21.89 64.15
N GLU A 20 -14.23 22.45 64.72
CA GLU A 20 -13.11 23.01 63.94
C GLU A 20 -12.36 21.91 63.15
N SER A 21 -12.13 20.73 63.75
CA SER A 21 -11.50 19.62 63.05
C SER A 21 -12.35 19.09 61.88
N VAL A 22 -13.68 19.04 62.06
CA VAL A 22 -14.62 18.60 61.03
C VAL A 22 -14.68 19.61 59.89
N SER A 23 -14.71 20.91 60.21
CA SER A 23 -14.68 21.98 59.20
C SER A 23 -13.38 22.01 58.40
N ARG A 24 -12.22 21.85 59.07
CA ARG A 24 -10.91 21.73 58.40
C ARG A 24 -10.87 20.50 57.47
N LYS A 25 -11.29 19.33 57.96
CA LYS A 25 -11.39 18.11 57.15
C LYS A 25 -12.32 18.27 55.93
N ALA A 26 -13.44 18.97 56.09
CA ALA A 26 -14.37 19.24 54.99
C ALA A 26 -13.76 20.17 53.93
N SER A 27 -13.07 21.23 54.35
CA SER A 27 -12.36 22.17 53.46
C SER A 27 -11.19 21.49 52.73
N ASP A 28 -10.40 20.68 53.44
CA ASP A 28 -9.29 19.93 52.85
C ASP A 28 -9.80 18.88 51.85
N ALA A 29 -10.93 18.22 52.13
CA ALA A 29 -11.58 17.31 51.20
C ALA A 29 -12.12 18.03 49.94
N GLU A 30 -12.67 19.23 50.07
CA GLU A 30 -13.16 20.04 48.95
C GLU A 30 -11.99 20.54 48.07
N ARG A 31 -10.88 20.97 48.69
CA ARG A 31 -9.64 21.33 47.98
C ARG A 31 -9.01 20.13 47.28
N GLY A 32 -9.08 18.94 47.87
CA GLY A 32 -8.65 17.69 47.25
C GLY A 32 -9.44 17.38 45.97
N LYS A 33 -10.77 17.44 46.04
CA LYS A 33 -11.65 17.24 44.88
C LYS A 33 -11.40 18.26 43.76
N LEU A 34 -11.20 19.53 44.12
CA LEU A 34 -10.92 20.59 43.14
C LEU A 34 -9.61 20.33 42.39
N ARG A 35 -8.55 19.90 43.10
CA ARG A 35 -7.27 19.53 42.50
C ARG A 35 -7.40 18.32 41.57
N GLU A 36 -8.24 17.35 41.94
CA GLU A 36 -8.47 16.16 41.14
C GLU A 36 -9.21 16.49 39.83
N ILE A 37 -10.23 17.35 39.89
CA ILE A 37 -10.93 17.89 38.71
C ILE A 37 -9.97 18.70 37.84
N GLN A 38 -9.15 19.57 38.44
CA GLN A 38 -8.16 20.38 37.72
C GLN A 38 -7.13 19.50 36.99
N ASN A 39 -6.64 18.43 37.65
CA ASN A 39 -5.72 17.47 37.03
C ASN A 39 -6.38 16.66 35.90
N GLN A 40 -7.66 16.29 36.04
CA GLN A 40 -8.40 15.60 34.98
C GLN A 40 -8.60 16.51 33.75
N LEU A 41 -8.97 17.77 33.98
CA LEU A 41 -9.14 18.77 32.94
C LEU A 41 -7.82 19.05 32.21
N GLU A 42 -6.72 19.18 32.95
CA GLU A 42 -5.39 19.40 32.37
C GLU A 42 -4.93 18.20 31.52
N LYS A 43 -5.20 16.97 31.97
CA LYS A 43 -4.92 15.76 31.19
C LYS A 43 -5.74 15.71 29.90
N ALA A 44 -7.05 15.96 29.99
CA ALA A 44 -7.92 15.99 28.81
C ALA A 44 -7.48 17.05 27.81
N LEU A 45 -7.12 18.26 28.27
CA LEU A 45 -6.62 19.33 27.41
C LEU A 45 -5.29 18.96 26.74
N ARG A 46 -4.37 18.32 27.46
CA ARG A 46 -3.09 17.83 26.90
C ARG A 46 -3.33 16.80 25.79
N THR A 47 -4.24 15.85 26.01
CA THR A 47 -4.59 14.85 24.99
C THR A 47 -5.18 15.51 23.75
N GLN A 48 -6.12 16.45 23.93
CA GLN A 48 -6.75 17.16 22.82
C GLN A 48 -5.75 18.03 22.03
N ILE A 49 -4.80 18.68 22.70
CA ILE A 49 -3.72 19.44 22.04
C ILE A 49 -2.85 18.50 21.21
N GLU A 50 -2.49 17.34 21.74
CA GLU A 50 -1.68 16.36 21.03
C GLU A 50 -2.42 15.77 19.81
N GLU A 51 -3.69 15.43 19.96
CA GLU A 51 -4.57 15.01 18.85
C GLU A 51 -4.66 16.08 17.77
N THR A 52 -4.94 17.33 18.16
CA THR A 52 -5.04 18.46 17.21
C THR A 52 -3.71 18.71 16.49
N LYS A 53 -2.58 18.56 17.20
CA LYS A 53 -1.24 18.71 16.63
C LYS A 53 -0.95 17.61 15.62
N LYS A 54 -1.28 16.35 15.93
CA LYS A 54 -1.15 15.21 15.01
C LYS A 54 -2.01 15.40 13.76
N GLU A 55 -3.27 15.81 13.94
CA GLU A 55 -4.19 16.05 12.83
C GLU A 55 -3.67 17.18 11.92
N LYS A 56 -3.16 18.27 12.50
CA LYS A 56 -2.54 19.37 11.74
C LYS A 56 -1.31 18.91 10.96
N GLN A 57 -0.43 18.11 11.57
CA GLN A 57 0.75 17.58 10.88
C GLN A 57 0.37 16.66 9.70
N LEU A 58 -0.63 15.81 9.89
CA LEU A 58 -1.16 14.97 8.82
C LEU A 58 -1.76 15.82 7.69
N GLN A 59 -2.51 16.87 8.03
CA GLN A 59 -3.09 17.78 7.04
C GLN A 59 -2.00 18.53 6.25
N GLU A 60 -0.95 19.00 6.93
CA GLU A 60 0.20 19.62 6.25
C GLU A 60 0.91 18.64 5.32
N ARG A 61 1.10 17.39 5.74
CA ARG A 61 1.69 16.35 4.89
C ARG A 61 0.82 16.07 3.66
N LYS A 62 -0.49 15.90 3.84
CA LYS A 62 -1.45 15.73 2.73
C LYS A 62 -1.40 16.90 1.75
N ARG A 63 -1.36 18.13 2.27
CA ARG A 63 -1.22 19.33 1.45
C ARG A 63 0.08 19.33 0.65
N ARG A 64 1.22 19.04 1.28
CA ARG A 64 2.52 18.95 0.57
C ARG A 64 2.50 17.90 -0.54
N MET A 65 1.90 16.74 -0.29
CA MET A 65 1.77 15.70 -1.31
C MET A 65 0.85 16.14 -2.46
N GLN A 66 -0.25 16.83 -2.14
CA GLN A 66 -1.15 17.38 -3.14
C GLN A 66 -0.46 18.46 -4.00
N ASP A 67 0.29 19.37 -3.38
CA ASP A 67 1.04 20.43 -4.08
C ASP A 67 2.08 19.82 -5.04
N LEU A 68 2.75 18.73 -4.64
CA LEU A 68 3.71 18.01 -5.49
C LEU A 68 3.02 17.35 -6.70
N LEU A 69 1.86 16.73 -6.48
CA LEU A 69 1.08 16.12 -7.56
C LEU A 69 0.55 17.16 -8.55
N GLU A 70 0.07 18.30 -8.04
CA GLU A 70 -0.40 19.41 -8.87
C GLU A 70 0.73 19.99 -9.73
N ALA A 71 1.93 20.14 -9.16
CA ALA A 71 3.12 20.56 -9.90
C ALA A 71 3.45 19.56 -11.03
N GLN A 72 3.46 18.26 -10.74
CA GLN A 72 3.74 17.23 -11.74
C GLN A 72 2.69 17.20 -12.87
N ILE A 73 1.41 17.37 -12.54
CA ILE A 73 0.33 17.45 -13.55
C ILE A 73 0.52 18.69 -14.43
N THR A 74 0.84 19.83 -13.82
CA THR A 74 1.05 21.10 -14.53
C THR A 74 2.21 21.00 -15.53
N GLU A 75 3.27 20.29 -15.16
CA GLU A 75 4.40 19.99 -16.05
C GLU A 75 4.02 19.01 -17.17
N ALA A 76 3.21 17.98 -16.87
CA ALA A 76 2.85 16.93 -17.82
C ALA A 76 1.91 17.42 -18.95
N ILE A 77 0.98 18.33 -18.66
CA ILE A 77 -0.03 18.81 -19.63
C ILE A 77 0.59 19.31 -20.96
N PRO A 78 1.56 20.25 -20.97
CA PRO A 78 2.15 20.73 -22.22
C PRO A 78 2.89 19.63 -22.98
N LEU A 79 3.57 18.72 -22.28
CA LEU A 79 4.29 17.60 -22.88
C LEU A 79 3.33 16.63 -23.58
N ILE A 80 2.18 16.33 -22.97
CA ILE A 80 1.16 15.46 -23.57
C ILE A 80 0.54 16.12 -24.81
N ASN A 81 0.29 17.43 -24.76
CA ASN A 81 -0.22 18.16 -25.92
C ASN A 81 0.79 18.12 -27.09
N GLU A 82 2.08 18.24 -26.79
CA GLU A 82 3.15 18.10 -27.78
C GLU A 82 3.16 16.69 -28.41
N VAL A 83 3.08 15.63 -27.59
CA VAL A 83 3.04 14.25 -28.10
C VAL A 83 1.81 13.97 -28.94
N ASN A 84 0.64 14.45 -28.51
CA ASN A 84 -0.59 14.31 -29.28
C ASN A 84 -0.50 15.03 -30.63
N ALA A 85 0.11 16.21 -30.68
CA ALA A 85 0.35 16.92 -31.94
C ALA A 85 1.29 16.13 -32.86
N MET A 86 2.39 15.59 -32.33
CA MET A 86 3.31 14.72 -33.09
C MET A 86 2.61 13.45 -33.58
N SER A 87 1.80 12.79 -32.75
CA SER A 87 1.09 11.58 -33.13
C SER A 87 0.10 11.81 -34.27
N VAL A 88 -0.52 13.00 -34.35
CA VAL A 88 -1.43 13.37 -35.44
C VAL A 88 -0.65 13.62 -36.73
N GLU A 89 0.44 14.37 -36.69
CA GLU A 89 1.25 14.67 -37.88
C GLU A 89 1.98 13.42 -38.40
N LEU A 90 2.35 12.49 -37.52
CA LEU A 90 2.99 11.22 -37.87
C LEU A 90 2.00 10.07 -38.15
N GLU A 91 0.69 10.33 -38.17
CA GLU A 91 -0.36 9.33 -38.45
C GLU A 91 -0.29 8.05 -37.57
N LYS A 92 0.22 8.16 -36.32
CA LYS A 92 0.41 7.01 -35.42
C LYS A 92 -0.87 6.53 -34.71
N SER A 93 -1.99 7.24 -34.87
CA SER A 93 -3.30 6.89 -34.29
C SER A 93 -3.28 6.61 -32.77
N LYS A 94 -2.50 7.39 -32.01
CA LYS A 94 -2.42 7.33 -30.54
C LYS A 94 -2.92 8.63 -29.91
N GLU A 95 -3.58 8.50 -28.76
CA GLU A 95 -4.04 9.61 -27.92
C GLU A 95 -3.51 9.43 -26.49
N PHE A 96 -2.79 10.43 -25.99
CA PHE A 96 -2.16 10.46 -24.68
C PHE A 96 -2.98 11.35 -23.74
N SER A 97 -3.22 10.87 -22.52
CA SER A 97 -3.98 11.58 -21.48
C SER A 97 -3.44 11.30 -20.08
N ILE A 98 -3.65 12.23 -19.14
CA ILE A 98 -3.26 12.03 -17.73
C ILE A 98 -4.28 11.13 -17.03
N GLN A 99 -3.79 10.17 -16.27
CA GLN A 99 -4.60 9.32 -15.40
C GLN A 99 -3.96 9.28 -14.00
N LEU A 100 -4.75 9.63 -12.98
CA LEU A 100 -4.33 9.50 -11.59
C LEU A 100 -4.63 8.08 -11.10
N VAL A 101 -3.64 7.41 -10.50
CA VAL A 101 -3.75 6.03 -10.02
C VAL A 101 -3.35 5.99 -8.54
N ALA A 102 -4.20 5.37 -7.72
CA ALA A 102 -3.88 5.13 -6.31
C ALA A 102 -2.81 4.04 -6.19
N ASN A 103 -1.73 4.36 -5.48
CA ASN A 103 -0.64 3.45 -5.20
C ASN A 103 -0.89 2.72 -3.86
N HIS A 104 -1.19 1.42 -3.96
CA HIS A 104 -1.46 0.57 -2.79
C HIS A 104 -0.21 -0.05 -2.17
N SER A 105 0.96 -0.01 -2.83
CA SER A 105 2.17 -0.70 -2.34
C SER A 105 2.91 0.09 -1.26
N LYS A 106 2.91 1.43 -1.35
CA LYS A 106 3.47 2.31 -0.30
C LYS A 106 2.61 2.40 0.97
N ALA A 107 1.36 1.95 0.92
CA ALA A 107 0.53 1.79 2.11
C ALA A 107 0.92 0.56 2.97
N MET A 108 1.80 -0.31 2.46
CA MET A 108 2.22 -1.56 3.10
C MET A 108 3.67 -1.54 3.63
N SER A 109 4.41 -0.44 3.50
CA SER A 109 5.71 -0.30 4.16
C SER A 109 5.50 -0.12 5.66
N ASN A 110 5.88 -1.13 6.44
CA ASN A 110 5.71 -1.25 7.91
C ASN A 110 6.56 -0.27 8.76
N ASP A 111 7.06 0.82 8.19
CA ASP A 111 7.82 1.80 8.96
C ASP A 111 6.85 2.85 9.51
N VAL A 112 6.77 2.86 10.84
CA VAL A 112 6.02 3.77 11.73
C VAL A 112 4.70 3.20 12.26
N GLU A 113 4.64 3.05 13.59
CA GLU A 113 3.50 2.73 14.46
C GLU A 113 2.36 3.79 14.41
N ASP A 114 2.06 4.33 13.24
CA ASP A 114 1.01 5.31 13.03
C ASP A 114 -0.16 4.64 12.30
N GLU A 115 -1.32 4.56 12.96
CA GLU A 115 -2.64 4.26 12.34
C GLU A 115 -3.02 5.27 11.22
N SER A 116 -2.12 6.19 10.84
CA SER A 116 -2.23 7.15 9.73
C SER A 116 -1.66 6.65 8.39
N ALA A 117 -1.11 5.43 8.34
CA ALA A 117 -0.54 4.78 7.14
C ALA A 117 -1.54 4.53 5.99
N ASN A 118 -2.82 4.83 6.18
CA ASN A 118 -3.86 4.66 5.15
C ASN A 118 -4.06 5.91 4.26
N THR A 119 -3.03 6.75 4.11
CA THR A 119 -3.08 7.82 3.09
C THR A 119 -2.63 7.21 1.77
N LEU A 120 -3.60 6.74 0.98
CA LEU A 120 -3.39 6.27 -0.39
C LEU A 120 -2.62 7.34 -1.17
N GLU A 121 -1.32 7.11 -1.40
CA GLU A 121 -0.53 7.97 -2.28
C GLU A 121 -1.08 7.82 -3.70
N THR A 122 -1.26 8.93 -4.40
CA THR A 122 -1.74 8.93 -5.78
C THR A 122 -0.57 9.26 -6.67
N ASP A 123 -0.32 8.47 -7.71
CA ASP A 123 0.75 8.71 -8.67
C ASP A 123 0.16 9.17 -10.01
N VAL A 124 0.93 9.95 -10.76
CA VAL A 124 0.59 10.40 -12.12
C VAL A 124 1.01 9.35 -13.14
N TRP A 125 0.05 8.86 -13.92
CA TRP A 125 0.26 7.95 -15.03
C TRP A 125 -0.22 8.57 -16.34
N ILE A 126 0.31 8.08 -17.44
CA ILE A 126 -0.09 8.46 -18.79
C ILE A 126 -0.86 7.30 -19.41
N LYS A 127 -2.11 7.57 -19.77
CA LYS A 127 -2.99 6.64 -20.47
C LYS A 127 -2.85 6.87 -21.97
N VAL A 128 -2.43 5.82 -22.68
CA VAL A 128 -2.26 5.80 -24.14
C VAL A 128 -3.38 4.98 -24.76
N LYS A 129 -4.26 5.65 -25.50
CA LYS A 129 -5.34 5.03 -26.25
C LYS A 129 -4.93 4.88 -27.71
N THR A 130 -5.15 3.71 -28.28
CA THR A 130 -4.87 3.44 -29.69
C THR A 130 -6.19 3.34 -30.45
N GLU A 131 -6.27 3.95 -31.62
CA GLU A 131 -7.38 3.71 -32.55
C GLU A 131 -7.40 2.21 -32.89
N ASN A 132 -8.49 1.52 -32.55
CA ASN A 132 -8.69 0.06 -32.66
C ASN A 132 -8.23 -0.82 -31.48
N CYS A 133 -7.75 -0.24 -30.36
CA CYS A 133 -7.54 -0.99 -29.12
C CYS A 133 -8.52 -0.56 -28.02
N GLU A 134 -9.31 -1.50 -27.50
CA GLU A 134 -10.23 -1.24 -26.37
C GLU A 134 -9.49 -1.09 -25.04
N VAL A 135 -8.31 -1.71 -24.90
CA VAL A 135 -7.51 -1.68 -23.68
C VAL A 135 -6.44 -0.60 -23.79
N PRO A 136 -6.54 0.51 -23.03
CA PRO A 136 -5.53 1.56 -23.03
C PRO A 136 -4.27 1.08 -22.32
N GLN A 137 -3.10 1.48 -22.82
CA GLN A 137 -1.83 1.22 -22.16
C GLN A 137 -1.59 2.28 -21.08
N MET A 138 -0.97 1.86 -19.98
CA MET A 138 -0.72 2.70 -18.82
C MET A 138 0.80 2.84 -18.63
N TRP A 139 1.32 4.06 -18.81
CA TRP A 139 2.74 4.35 -18.63
C TRP A 139 2.96 5.14 -17.36
N ILE A 140 3.98 4.77 -16.59
CA ILE A 140 4.48 5.65 -15.53
C ILE A 140 5.07 6.93 -16.16
N TYR A 141 5.01 8.05 -15.43
CA TYR A 141 5.47 9.35 -15.92
C TYR A 141 6.90 9.31 -16.49
N GLU A 142 7.82 8.60 -15.82
CA GLU A 142 9.22 8.45 -16.27
C GLU A 142 9.35 7.74 -17.63
N LYS A 143 8.58 6.67 -17.86
CA LYS A 143 8.55 5.94 -19.15
C LYS A 143 8.10 6.87 -20.28
N PHE A 144 7.07 7.68 -20.02
CA PHE A 144 6.58 8.67 -20.96
C PHE A 144 7.63 9.73 -21.28
N THR A 145 8.28 10.30 -20.27
CA THR A 145 9.31 11.33 -20.46
C THR A 145 10.49 10.79 -21.28
N ASN A 146 10.95 9.56 -21.00
CA ASN A 146 12.01 8.91 -21.77
C ASN A 146 11.60 8.70 -23.23
N ARG A 147 10.36 8.25 -23.48
CA ARG A 147 9.86 8.06 -24.85
C ARG A 147 9.64 9.36 -25.61
N LEU A 148 9.26 10.44 -24.92
CA LEU A 148 9.08 11.76 -25.52
C LEU A 148 10.36 12.25 -26.20
N TYR A 149 11.54 11.97 -25.63
CA TYR A 149 12.81 12.32 -26.29
C TYR A 149 12.97 11.60 -27.64
N LEU A 150 12.63 10.30 -27.70
CA LEU A 150 12.69 9.53 -28.93
C LEU A 150 11.62 9.96 -29.95
N MET A 151 10.43 10.34 -29.48
CA MET A 151 9.37 10.88 -30.33
C MET A 151 9.79 12.20 -30.99
N ARG A 152 10.49 13.07 -30.25
CA ARG A 152 11.04 14.33 -30.79
C ARG A 152 12.10 14.08 -31.85
N GLU A 153 12.97 13.10 -31.65
CA GLU A 153 13.99 12.69 -32.63
C GLU A 153 13.33 12.16 -33.91
N MET A 154 12.37 11.24 -33.79
CA MET A 154 11.59 10.75 -34.93
C MET A 154 10.86 11.89 -35.67
N TYR A 155 10.28 12.84 -34.94
CA TYR A 155 9.60 13.99 -35.54
C TYR A 155 10.58 14.91 -36.29
N GLN A 156 11.78 15.12 -35.74
CA GLN A 156 12.84 15.88 -36.39
C GLN A 156 13.26 15.20 -37.70
N ASP A 157 13.47 13.89 -37.70
CA ASP A 157 13.79 13.11 -38.90
C ASP A 157 12.68 13.22 -39.96
N PHE A 158 11.42 13.20 -39.54
CA PHE A 158 10.27 13.40 -40.42
C PHE A 158 10.29 14.76 -41.10
N VAL A 159 10.61 15.82 -40.36
CA VAL A 159 10.75 17.18 -40.91
C VAL A 159 11.94 17.27 -41.88
N GLU A 160 13.08 16.68 -41.53
CA GLU A 160 14.29 16.65 -42.37
C GLU A 160 14.08 15.87 -43.67
N CYS A 161 13.27 14.81 -43.64
CA CYS A 161 12.84 14.05 -44.82
C CYS A 161 11.75 14.77 -45.65
N GLY A 162 11.44 16.03 -45.35
CA GLY A 162 10.46 16.82 -46.10
C GLY A 162 9.01 16.38 -45.84
N ARG A 163 8.72 15.87 -44.64
CA ARG A 163 7.39 15.35 -44.23
C ARG A 163 6.89 14.18 -45.07
N ASN A 164 7.79 13.30 -45.49
CA ASN A 164 7.45 12.10 -46.24
C ASN A 164 7.42 10.88 -45.30
N MET A 165 6.24 10.29 -45.12
CA MET A 165 6.04 9.14 -44.23
C MET A 165 6.77 7.89 -44.73
N THR A 166 6.79 7.64 -46.04
CA THR A 166 7.39 6.44 -46.63
C THR A 166 8.90 6.36 -46.37
N THR A 167 9.60 7.50 -46.40
CA THR A 167 11.03 7.56 -46.07
C THR A 167 11.28 7.39 -44.57
N LEU A 168 10.37 7.87 -43.72
CA LEU A 168 10.47 7.71 -42.28
C LEU A 168 10.26 6.24 -41.87
N ASP A 169 9.24 5.58 -42.42
CA ASP A 169 8.93 4.17 -42.17
C ASP A 169 10.08 3.23 -42.60
N SER A 170 10.92 3.66 -43.54
CA SER A 170 12.11 2.91 -43.94
C SER A 170 13.21 2.92 -42.87
N ASN A 171 13.26 3.98 -42.05
CA ASN A 171 14.23 4.14 -40.95
C ASN A 171 13.70 3.61 -39.62
N TYR A 172 12.37 3.57 -39.45
CA TYR A 172 11.71 3.19 -38.21
C TYR A 172 10.81 1.97 -38.41
N ASN A 173 11.29 0.82 -37.94
CA ASN A 173 10.50 -0.42 -37.85
C ASN A 173 9.73 -0.48 -36.52
N GLU A 174 8.80 -1.43 -36.36
CA GLU A 174 8.02 -1.62 -35.11
C GLU A 174 8.89 -1.69 -33.84
N ASN A 175 10.10 -2.25 -33.94
CA ASN A 175 11.02 -2.38 -32.81
C ASN A 175 11.73 -1.07 -32.42
N ASN A 176 11.75 -0.06 -33.30
CA ASN A 176 12.39 1.23 -33.06
C ASN A 176 11.37 2.39 -33.06
N ASP A 177 10.08 2.09 -33.13
CA ASP A 177 9.02 3.11 -33.09
C ASP A 177 8.76 3.54 -31.64
N PRO A 178 9.00 4.81 -31.27
CA PRO A 178 8.80 5.30 -29.91
C PRO A 178 7.32 5.41 -29.51
N PHE A 179 6.38 5.35 -30.48
CA PHE A 179 4.93 5.27 -30.23
C PHE A 179 4.44 3.83 -30.02
N TYR A 180 5.29 2.84 -30.33
CA TYR A 180 5.00 1.45 -30.09
C TYR A 180 5.46 1.03 -28.70
N ASP A 181 4.52 0.59 -27.87
CA ASP A 181 4.81 -0.11 -26.63
C ASP A 181 4.48 -1.58 -26.85
N PRO A 182 5.50 -2.46 -26.91
CA PRO A 182 5.24 -3.89 -26.97
C PRO A 182 4.42 -4.27 -25.73
N PRO A 183 3.41 -5.15 -25.86
CA PRO A 183 2.65 -5.56 -24.71
C PRO A 183 3.58 -6.27 -23.71
N ASP A 184 3.38 -5.98 -22.42
CA ASP A 184 4.18 -6.61 -21.38
C ASP A 184 4.04 -8.13 -21.42
N GLU A 185 5.14 -8.81 -21.13
CA GLU A 185 5.14 -10.27 -20.96
C GLU A 185 4.39 -10.61 -19.67
N SER A 186 3.49 -11.57 -19.77
CA SER A 186 2.74 -12.09 -18.64
C SER A 186 3.14 -13.52 -18.37
N LEU A 187 3.25 -13.87 -17.09
CA LEU A 187 3.51 -15.24 -16.67
C LEU A 187 2.28 -16.09 -17.01
N ILE A 188 2.45 -17.06 -17.91
CA ILE A 188 1.41 -18.04 -18.23
C ILE A 188 1.29 -19.02 -17.06
N GLY A 189 2.44 -19.51 -16.57
CA GLY A 189 2.51 -20.41 -15.44
C GLY A 189 3.89 -21.04 -15.28
N ASN A 190 3.97 -21.92 -14.28
CA ASN A 190 5.21 -22.55 -13.86
C ASN A 190 5.10 -24.05 -14.08
N ALA A 191 6.16 -24.66 -14.59
CA ALA A 191 6.29 -26.10 -14.73
C ALA A 191 7.46 -26.59 -13.87
N TYR A 192 7.31 -27.74 -13.24
CA TYR A 192 8.29 -28.28 -12.29
C TYR A 192 8.76 -29.65 -12.77
N VAL A 193 10.07 -29.85 -12.84
CA VAL A 193 10.70 -31.14 -13.17
C VAL A 193 11.54 -31.58 -11.99
N MET A 194 11.30 -32.80 -11.48
CA MET A 194 12.13 -33.36 -10.42
C MET A 194 13.48 -33.80 -11.00
N LEU A 195 14.57 -33.49 -10.31
CA LEU A 195 15.92 -33.80 -10.78
C LEU A 195 16.51 -35.08 -10.16
N ASP A 196 15.74 -35.75 -9.31
CA ASP A 196 16.13 -36.96 -8.58
C ASP A 196 16.67 -38.09 -9.49
N SER A 197 16.18 -38.18 -10.72
CA SER A 197 16.64 -39.17 -11.70
C SER A 197 18.09 -38.91 -12.14
N LEU A 198 18.52 -37.65 -12.22
CA LEU A 198 19.91 -37.31 -12.53
C LEU A 198 20.86 -37.78 -11.45
N TYR A 199 20.40 -37.94 -10.20
CA TYR A 199 21.22 -38.43 -9.08
C TYR A 199 21.88 -39.79 -9.37
N TYR A 200 21.24 -40.60 -10.20
CA TYR A 200 21.71 -41.90 -10.69
C TYR A 200 22.22 -41.84 -12.14
N PHE A 201 22.63 -40.65 -12.60
CA PHE A 201 23.10 -40.39 -13.96
C PHE A 201 22.08 -40.67 -15.08
N LEU A 202 20.79 -40.76 -14.76
CA LEU A 202 19.75 -41.00 -15.75
C LEU A 202 19.29 -39.69 -16.41
N ASN A 203 19.29 -39.69 -17.74
CA ASN A 203 18.74 -38.58 -18.52
C ASN A 203 17.22 -38.46 -18.29
N ILE A 204 16.75 -37.23 -18.16
CA ILE A 204 15.35 -36.90 -17.94
C ILE A 204 14.75 -36.43 -19.26
N GLU A 205 13.66 -37.05 -19.71
CA GLU A 205 12.78 -36.52 -20.75
C GLU A 205 11.36 -36.47 -20.17
N ASP A 206 10.84 -35.27 -19.94
CA ASP A 206 9.57 -35.07 -19.25
C ASP A 206 8.66 -34.06 -19.97
N MET A 207 7.36 -34.19 -19.70
CA MET A 207 6.32 -33.30 -20.21
C MET A 207 5.49 -32.69 -19.06
N PRO A 208 6.09 -31.84 -18.21
CA PRO A 208 5.41 -31.28 -17.06
C PRO A 208 4.26 -30.34 -17.46
N PRO A 209 3.13 -30.36 -16.73
CA PRO A 209 2.05 -29.40 -16.92
C PRO A 209 2.48 -27.99 -16.49
N ILE A 210 2.05 -26.99 -17.25
CA ILE A 210 2.24 -25.57 -16.92
C ILE A 210 1.09 -25.13 -16.02
N ILE A 211 1.36 -24.74 -14.78
CA ILE A 211 0.34 -24.42 -13.78
C ILE A 211 0.31 -22.91 -13.55
N ASN A 212 -0.86 -22.30 -13.70
CA ASN A 212 -1.04 -20.87 -13.47
C ASN A 212 -1.24 -20.54 -11.98
N TYR A 213 -1.27 -19.24 -11.65
CA TYR A 213 -1.51 -18.76 -10.27
C TYR A 213 -2.86 -19.17 -9.66
N LYS A 214 -3.82 -19.65 -10.48
CA LYS A 214 -5.11 -20.19 -10.03
C LYS A 214 -5.08 -21.72 -9.83
N GLY A 215 -3.92 -22.36 -10.03
CA GLY A 215 -3.78 -23.81 -9.95
C GLY A 215 -4.37 -24.58 -11.14
N LYS A 216 -4.67 -23.92 -12.26
CA LYS A 216 -5.14 -24.58 -13.49
C LYS A 216 -3.98 -24.84 -14.44
N THR A 217 -4.09 -25.93 -15.19
CA THR A 217 -3.13 -26.32 -16.21
C THR A 217 -3.36 -25.53 -17.51
N ASP A 218 -2.41 -24.67 -17.87
CA ASP A 218 -2.40 -23.81 -19.05
C ASP A 218 -1.40 -24.32 -20.12
N GLY A 219 -1.34 -25.65 -20.26
CA GLY A 219 -0.52 -26.32 -21.26
C GLY A 219 0.46 -27.31 -20.66
N VAL A 220 1.35 -27.82 -21.51
CA VAL A 220 2.38 -28.81 -21.18
C VAL A 220 3.69 -28.37 -21.81
N LEU A 221 4.76 -28.31 -21.04
CA LEU A 221 6.11 -28.00 -21.51
C LEU A 221 6.83 -29.31 -21.86
N GLN A 222 7.69 -29.31 -22.88
CA GLN A 222 8.52 -30.46 -23.25
C GLN A 222 9.98 -30.14 -22.95
N VAL A 223 10.56 -30.84 -21.97
CA VAL A 223 11.90 -30.58 -21.45
C VAL A 223 12.69 -31.88 -21.42
N ALA A 224 13.97 -31.79 -21.79
CA ALA A 224 14.93 -32.85 -21.54
C ALA A 224 16.14 -32.29 -20.79
N VAL A 225 16.65 -33.04 -19.81
CA VAL A 225 17.90 -32.74 -19.10
C VAL A 225 18.79 -33.97 -19.25
N SER A 226 19.92 -33.80 -19.91
CA SER A 226 20.87 -34.88 -20.15
C SER A 226 22.27 -34.54 -19.65
N LEU A 227 23.00 -35.58 -19.29
CA LEU A 227 24.41 -35.54 -18.95
C LEU A 227 25.24 -35.85 -20.21
N ASP A 228 26.43 -35.27 -20.33
CA ASP A 228 27.35 -35.64 -21.41
C ASP A 228 27.92 -37.05 -21.11
N GLU A 229 27.49 -38.04 -21.89
CA GLU A 229 27.82 -39.47 -21.72
C GLU A 229 29.34 -39.72 -21.65
N THR A 230 30.13 -38.90 -22.36
CA THR A 230 31.60 -39.01 -22.38
C THR A 230 32.28 -38.73 -21.04
N GLU A 231 31.63 -37.97 -20.16
CA GLU A 231 32.14 -37.71 -18.81
C GLU A 231 31.67 -38.82 -17.84
N VAL A 232 30.53 -39.49 -18.11
CA VAL A 232 29.96 -40.56 -17.27
C VAL A 232 30.66 -41.91 -17.46
N GLU A 233 31.02 -42.28 -18.71
CA GLU A 233 31.73 -43.54 -19.00
C GLU A 233 33.09 -43.66 -18.27
N ASN A 234 33.72 -42.54 -17.88
CA ASN A 234 34.95 -42.56 -17.09
C ASN A 234 34.75 -43.07 -15.64
N PHE A 235 33.50 -43.15 -15.16
CA PHE A 235 33.16 -43.59 -13.81
C PHE A 235 32.63 -45.03 -13.76
N ASP A 236 32.33 -45.64 -14.91
CA ASP A 236 31.84 -47.03 -15.02
C ASP A 236 32.95 -48.10 -14.88
N ASP A 237 34.22 -47.69 -14.83
CA ASP A 237 35.39 -48.59 -14.68
C ASP A 237 35.69 -49.01 -13.22
N VAL A 238 34.80 -48.73 -12.26
CA VAL A 238 34.99 -49.12 -10.85
C VAL A 238 34.26 -50.43 -10.55
N ASP A 239 35.02 -51.51 -10.39
CA ASP A 239 34.62 -52.91 -10.09
C ASP A 239 33.80 -53.11 -8.78
N GLY A 240 32.63 -52.47 -8.63
CA GLY A 240 31.76 -52.59 -7.46
C GLY A 240 30.31 -52.90 -7.82
N GLU A 241 29.64 -53.76 -7.05
CA GLU A 241 28.20 -54.07 -7.16
C GLU A 241 27.27 -52.92 -6.72
N GLU A 242 27.81 -51.71 -6.46
CA GLU A 242 27.07 -50.54 -5.97
C GLU A 242 26.86 -49.51 -7.09
N GLU A 243 25.63 -49.00 -7.23
CA GLU A 243 25.28 -47.98 -8.22
C GLU A 243 26.04 -46.67 -7.93
N THR A 244 26.97 -46.30 -8.82
CA THR A 244 27.70 -45.03 -8.75
C THR A 244 26.70 -43.87 -8.71
N THR A 245 26.93 -42.94 -7.79
CA THR A 245 26.00 -41.86 -7.52
C THR A 245 26.74 -40.52 -7.48
N PHE A 246 26.03 -39.38 -7.63
CA PHE A 246 26.65 -38.05 -7.49
C PHE A 246 27.41 -37.80 -6.17
N LYS A 247 27.17 -38.59 -5.11
CA LYS A 247 27.93 -38.51 -3.86
C LYS A 247 29.38 -39.00 -4.01
N ASP A 248 29.63 -39.90 -4.93
CA ASP A 248 30.93 -40.55 -5.09
C ASP A 248 31.88 -39.72 -5.96
N ILE A 249 31.34 -38.73 -6.69
CA ILE A 249 32.07 -37.86 -7.62
C ILE A 249 32.07 -36.38 -7.20
N ILE A 250 31.95 -36.11 -5.89
CA ILE A 250 32.06 -34.75 -5.35
C ILE A 250 33.46 -34.20 -5.67
N GLY A 251 33.51 -33.03 -6.29
CA GLY A 251 34.74 -32.36 -6.73
C GLY A 251 35.02 -32.46 -8.23
N GLU A 252 34.37 -33.39 -8.93
CA GLU A 252 34.46 -33.52 -10.39
C GLU A 252 33.64 -32.45 -11.10
N THR A 253 33.98 -32.14 -12.36
CA THR A 253 33.24 -31.18 -13.18
C THR A 253 32.45 -31.92 -14.24
N LEU A 254 31.13 -31.74 -14.24
CA LEU A 254 30.25 -32.35 -15.23
C LEU A 254 29.57 -31.33 -16.12
N LYS A 255 29.29 -31.74 -17.35
CA LYS A 255 28.56 -30.99 -18.35
C LYS A 255 27.11 -31.46 -18.43
N PHE A 256 26.21 -30.53 -18.18
CA PHE A 256 24.77 -30.72 -18.28
C PHE A 256 24.26 -30.05 -19.55
N THR A 257 23.33 -30.72 -20.23
CA THR A 257 22.61 -30.20 -21.40
C THR A 257 21.13 -30.16 -21.10
N ILE A 258 20.55 -28.96 -21.07
CA ILE A 258 19.12 -28.75 -20.83
C ILE A 258 18.51 -28.31 -22.16
N THR A 259 17.59 -29.11 -22.67
CA THR A 259 16.92 -28.89 -23.95
C THR A 259 15.44 -28.61 -23.72
N ILE A 260 14.97 -27.46 -24.22
CA ILE A 260 13.55 -27.13 -24.23
C ILE A 260 13.04 -27.28 -25.67
N ALA A 261 12.31 -28.37 -25.93
CA ALA A 261 11.82 -28.67 -27.27
C ALA A 261 10.67 -27.72 -27.67
N GLY A 262 9.71 -27.51 -26.77
CA GLY A 262 8.51 -26.72 -27.06
C GLY A 262 7.50 -26.75 -25.93
N ALA A 263 6.37 -26.09 -26.13
CA ALA A 263 5.19 -26.23 -25.28
C ALA A 263 3.96 -26.54 -26.12
N LYS A 264 2.93 -27.10 -25.50
CA LYS A 264 1.65 -27.44 -26.14
C LYS A 264 0.49 -26.93 -25.30
N GLY A 265 -0.56 -26.46 -25.97
CA GLY A 265 -1.81 -26.07 -25.30
C GLY A 265 -1.72 -24.74 -24.53
N ILE A 266 -0.85 -23.83 -24.95
CA ILE A 266 -0.74 -22.47 -24.37
C ILE A 266 -2.05 -21.70 -24.54
N PRO A 267 -2.49 -20.88 -23.57
CA PRO A 267 -3.71 -20.10 -23.66
C PRO A 267 -3.70 -19.17 -24.87
N ARG A 268 -4.84 -19.11 -25.59
CA ARG A 268 -4.98 -18.26 -26.80
C ARG A 268 -4.74 -16.78 -26.53
N SER A 269 -4.92 -16.33 -25.29
CA SER A 269 -4.66 -14.96 -24.87
C SER A 269 -3.18 -14.60 -24.83
N LEU A 270 -2.29 -15.56 -24.55
CA LEU A 270 -0.86 -15.34 -24.29
C LEU A 270 0.04 -16.13 -25.26
N ARG A 271 -0.41 -16.33 -26.49
CA ARG A 271 0.24 -17.20 -27.50
C ARG A 271 1.37 -16.52 -28.30
N ASN A 272 1.66 -15.25 -28.02
CA ASN A 272 2.69 -14.48 -28.74
C ASN A 272 3.97 -14.42 -27.93
N ASN A 273 5.12 -14.39 -28.62
CA ASN A 273 6.44 -14.22 -28.02
C ASN A 273 6.67 -15.13 -26.80
N VAL A 274 6.12 -16.35 -26.86
CA VAL A 274 6.23 -17.28 -25.74
C VAL A 274 7.71 -17.57 -25.52
N ASN A 275 8.16 -17.54 -24.27
CA ASN A 275 9.51 -17.87 -23.89
C ASN A 275 9.53 -18.57 -22.54
N VAL A 276 10.63 -19.27 -22.25
CA VAL A 276 10.80 -20.01 -21.01
C VAL A 276 12.05 -19.50 -20.31
N SER A 277 11.90 -19.16 -19.03
CA SER A 277 12.98 -18.73 -18.15
C SER A 277 13.12 -19.74 -17.03
N TYR A 278 14.35 -20.17 -16.75
CA TYR A 278 14.64 -21.11 -15.67
C TYR A 278 16.02 -20.83 -15.08
N LYS A 279 16.21 -21.31 -13.85
CA LYS A 279 17.47 -21.19 -13.13
C LYS A 279 17.95 -22.58 -12.75
N PHE A 280 19.02 -23.03 -13.39
CA PHE A 280 19.66 -24.29 -13.07
C PHE A 280 20.81 -24.04 -12.09
N PHE A 281 20.57 -24.35 -10.81
CA PHE A 281 21.49 -24.08 -9.70
C PHE A 281 21.93 -22.61 -9.64
N THR A 282 23.10 -22.24 -10.18
CA THR A 282 23.61 -20.86 -10.23
C THR A 282 23.40 -20.16 -11.58
N SER A 283 23.07 -20.91 -12.62
CA SER A 283 22.99 -20.39 -14.00
C SER A 283 21.56 -20.04 -14.38
N ASN A 284 21.31 -18.78 -14.71
CA ASN A 284 20.02 -18.34 -15.25
C ASN A 284 20.02 -18.48 -16.76
N HIS A 285 18.95 -19.02 -17.33
CA HIS A 285 18.79 -19.15 -18.77
C HIS A 285 17.38 -18.76 -19.20
N ARG A 286 17.29 -18.07 -20.35
CA ARG A 286 16.02 -17.68 -20.96
C ARG A 286 16.06 -17.97 -22.44
N THR A 287 15.08 -18.73 -22.93
CA THR A 287 14.99 -19.09 -24.35
C THR A 287 14.67 -17.85 -25.19
N VAL A 288 15.08 -17.87 -26.45
CA VAL A 288 14.63 -16.86 -27.42
C VAL A 288 13.10 -16.92 -27.56
N PRO A 289 12.39 -15.78 -27.54
CA PRO A 289 10.94 -15.77 -27.73
C PRO A 289 10.52 -16.36 -29.08
N CYS A 290 9.53 -17.24 -29.04
CA CYS A 290 8.93 -17.80 -30.25
C CYS A 290 8.11 -16.70 -30.94
N GLN A 291 8.64 -16.15 -32.03
CA GLN A 291 7.99 -15.09 -32.81
C GLN A 291 6.69 -15.57 -33.50
N SER A 292 6.50 -16.89 -33.59
CA SER A 292 5.30 -17.47 -34.20
C SER A 292 4.12 -17.41 -33.23
N ARG A 293 3.00 -16.85 -33.71
CA ARG A 293 1.71 -16.86 -33.00
C ARG A 293 1.10 -18.26 -33.01
N THR A 294 1.40 -19.06 -31.99
CA THR A 294 0.96 -20.46 -31.93
C THR A 294 0.66 -20.90 -30.50
N ILE A 295 -0.34 -21.77 -30.36
CA ILE A 295 -0.65 -22.46 -29.09
C ILE A 295 0.36 -23.57 -28.78
N ASN A 296 1.19 -23.94 -29.76
CA ASN A 296 2.19 -25.00 -29.66
C ASN A 296 3.56 -24.44 -30.10
N PRO A 297 4.18 -23.53 -29.31
CA PRO A 297 5.48 -22.96 -29.66
C PRO A 297 6.57 -24.05 -29.64
N LYS A 298 7.48 -23.95 -30.60
CA LYS A 298 8.69 -24.77 -30.65
C LYS A 298 9.88 -23.87 -30.37
N PHE A 299 10.66 -24.24 -29.36
CA PHE A 299 11.85 -23.48 -28.97
C PHE A 299 13.10 -24.13 -29.57
N ASN A 300 13.21 -25.46 -29.46
CA ASN A 300 14.42 -26.22 -29.81
C ASN A 300 15.69 -25.56 -29.26
N ASP A 301 15.58 -25.04 -28.04
CA ASP A 301 16.63 -24.29 -27.39
C ASP A 301 17.45 -25.26 -26.52
N THR A 302 18.77 -25.16 -26.58
CA THR A 302 19.69 -26.07 -25.89
C THR A 302 20.71 -25.25 -25.12
N PHE A 303 20.72 -25.40 -23.80
CA PHE A 303 21.65 -24.76 -22.90
C PHE A 303 22.64 -25.80 -22.36
N GLN A 304 23.93 -25.50 -22.48
CA GLN A 304 25.00 -26.36 -21.96
C GLN A 304 25.76 -25.63 -20.87
N VAL A 305 25.92 -26.28 -19.72
CA VAL A 305 26.65 -25.74 -18.57
C VAL A 305 27.62 -26.78 -18.02
N LYS A 306 28.87 -26.35 -17.79
CA LYS A 306 29.87 -27.15 -17.07
C LYS A 306 29.96 -26.62 -15.64
N MET A 307 29.87 -27.52 -14.66
CA MET A 307 29.93 -27.11 -13.25
C MET A 307 30.54 -28.19 -12.34
N PRO A 308 31.25 -27.77 -11.29
CA PRO A 308 31.78 -28.68 -10.29
C PRO A 308 30.64 -29.25 -9.42
N ILE A 309 30.70 -30.54 -9.13
CA ILE A 309 29.77 -31.23 -8.25
C ILE A 309 30.17 -30.95 -6.81
N THR A 310 29.41 -30.10 -6.11
CA THR A 310 29.57 -29.80 -4.69
C THR A 310 28.51 -30.52 -3.86
N GLU A 311 28.71 -30.65 -2.54
CA GLU A 311 27.67 -31.20 -1.64
C GLU A 311 26.34 -30.43 -1.73
N GLU A 312 26.42 -29.12 -1.95
CA GLU A 312 25.26 -28.26 -2.19
C GLU A 312 24.53 -28.63 -3.49
N PHE A 313 25.28 -28.91 -4.57
CA PHE A 313 24.72 -29.35 -5.84
C PHE A 313 24.05 -30.73 -5.73
N VAL A 314 24.67 -31.68 -5.03
CA VAL A 314 24.06 -32.99 -4.77
C VAL A 314 22.75 -32.85 -3.99
N THR A 315 22.71 -31.92 -3.02
CA THR A 315 21.49 -31.62 -2.26
C THR A 315 20.42 -30.99 -3.15
N PHE A 316 20.80 -30.08 -4.04
CA PHE A 316 19.91 -29.45 -5.03
C PHE A 316 19.25 -30.50 -5.93
N ILE A 317 20.03 -31.38 -6.56
CA ILE A 317 19.50 -32.43 -7.46
C ILE A 317 18.55 -33.40 -6.73
N ASN A 318 18.84 -33.74 -5.48
CA ASN A 318 18.04 -34.72 -4.74
C ASN A 318 16.73 -34.14 -4.16
N LYS A 319 16.72 -32.85 -3.78
CA LYS A 319 15.61 -32.26 -3.02
C LYS A 319 14.81 -31.19 -3.77
N GLU A 320 15.41 -30.53 -4.75
CA GLU A 320 14.77 -29.41 -5.44
C GLU A 320 14.23 -29.83 -6.81
N ALA A 321 13.10 -29.24 -7.18
CA ALA A 321 12.55 -29.36 -8.52
C ALA A 321 12.98 -28.15 -9.35
N LEU A 322 13.39 -28.40 -10.59
CA LEU A 322 13.73 -27.34 -11.53
C LEU A 322 12.45 -26.63 -11.97
N GLU A 323 12.36 -25.34 -11.65
CA GLU A 323 11.24 -24.49 -12.03
C GLU A 323 11.48 -23.84 -13.40
N PHE A 324 10.53 -24.06 -14.30
CA PHE A 324 10.43 -23.40 -15.60
C PHE A 324 9.27 -22.42 -15.59
N GLN A 325 9.58 -21.14 -15.75
CA GLN A 325 8.60 -20.07 -15.85
C GLN A 325 8.31 -19.82 -17.33
N VAL A 326 7.07 -20.06 -17.74
CA VAL A 326 6.63 -19.86 -19.12
C VAL A 326 5.94 -18.51 -19.22
N TRP A 327 6.52 -17.62 -20.03
CA TRP A 327 6.04 -16.27 -20.26
C TRP A 327 5.45 -16.15 -21.65
N GLY A 328 4.45 -15.29 -21.82
CA GLY A 328 3.87 -14.98 -23.11
C GLY A 328 3.28 -13.59 -23.13
N THR A 329 3.19 -13.01 -24.32
CA THR A 329 2.67 -11.67 -24.51
C THR A 329 1.20 -11.74 -24.92
N SER A 330 0.38 -10.84 -24.36
CA SER A 330 -1.02 -10.74 -24.77
C SER A 330 -1.14 -10.20 -26.19
N ASP A 331 -2.08 -10.75 -26.95
CA ASP A 331 -2.62 -10.07 -28.13
C ASP A 331 -3.36 -8.82 -27.63
N GLN A 332 -2.68 -7.68 -27.50
CA GLN A 332 -3.39 -6.41 -27.68
C GLN A 332 -3.79 -6.42 -29.15
N VAL A 333 -5.08 -6.29 -29.43
CA VAL A 333 -5.66 -6.38 -30.77
C VAL A 333 -5.05 -5.27 -31.65
N ILE A 334 -3.91 -5.55 -32.25
CA ILE A 334 -3.40 -4.83 -33.39
C ILE A 334 -3.87 -5.67 -34.57
N GLU A 335 -5.08 -5.37 -35.04
CA GLU A 335 -5.48 -5.79 -36.38
C GLU A 335 -4.54 -5.09 -37.35
N SER A 336 -3.41 -5.75 -37.64
CA SER A 336 -2.59 -5.42 -38.79
C SER A 336 -3.49 -5.50 -40.02
N LYS A 337 -3.58 -4.39 -40.74
CA LYS A 337 -4.44 -4.20 -41.92
C LYS A 337 -4.25 -5.35 -42.91
N ALA A 338 -5.20 -6.27 -42.94
CA ALA A 338 -5.43 -7.16 -44.08
C ALA A 338 -6.89 -7.00 -44.50
N PRO A 339 -7.18 -6.70 -45.79
CA PRO A 339 -8.54 -6.43 -46.21
C PRO A 339 -9.28 -7.76 -46.39
N LEU A 340 -10.28 -8.01 -45.55
CA LEU A 340 -11.23 -9.11 -45.76
C LEU A 340 -12.66 -8.62 -45.65
N ASN A 341 -13.28 -8.63 -46.83
CA ASN A 341 -14.67 -8.34 -47.12
C ASN A 341 -15.60 -9.27 -46.31
N ILE A 342 -16.18 -8.79 -45.19
CA ILE A 342 -17.30 -9.45 -44.51
C ILE A 342 -18.27 -8.37 -44.00
N GLU A 343 -18.83 -7.59 -44.92
CA GLU A 343 -19.71 -6.45 -44.56
C GLU A 343 -21.20 -6.79 -44.45
N GLN A 344 -21.65 -8.03 -44.67
CA GLN A 344 -23.10 -8.30 -44.75
C GLN A 344 -23.67 -9.19 -43.64
N GLN A 345 -22.84 -9.76 -42.77
CA GLN A 345 -23.32 -10.55 -41.61
C GLN A 345 -23.13 -9.82 -40.26
N GLN A 346 -22.13 -8.94 -40.16
CA GLN A 346 -21.82 -8.23 -38.91
C GLN A 346 -22.75 -7.04 -38.62
N GLU A 347 -23.41 -6.48 -39.63
CA GLU A 347 -24.29 -5.30 -39.46
C GLU A 347 -25.63 -5.66 -38.79
N LYS A 348 -26.07 -6.92 -38.93
CA LYS A 348 -27.33 -7.40 -38.31
C LYS A 348 -27.14 -7.70 -36.82
N GLU A 349 -26.02 -8.30 -36.45
CA GLU A 349 -25.67 -8.56 -35.04
C GLU A 349 -25.25 -7.28 -34.29
N ARG A 350 -24.60 -6.31 -34.95
CA ARG A 350 -24.29 -5.00 -34.34
C ARG A 350 -25.55 -4.21 -33.99
N LYS A 351 -26.60 -4.26 -34.81
CA LYS A 351 -27.86 -3.53 -34.55
C LYS A 351 -28.66 -4.14 -33.40
N GLU A 352 -28.70 -5.47 -33.25
CA GLU A 352 -29.35 -6.15 -32.12
C GLU A 352 -28.58 -5.97 -30.80
N LYS A 353 -27.23 -6.01 -30.83
CA LYS A 353 -26.42 -5.74 -29.63
C LYS A 353 -26.44 -4.27 -29.21
N ALA A 354 -26.54 -3.33 -30.16
CA ALA A 354 -26.62 -1.90 -29.86
C ALA A 354 -27.93 -1.53 -29.16
N SER A 355 -29.08 -2.11 -29.56
CA SER A 355 -30.35 -1.85 -28.87
C SER A 355 -30.38 -2.43 -27.45
N ALA A 356 -29.82 -3.64 -27.26
CA ALA A 356 -29.72 -4.25 -25.93
C ALA A 356 -28.75 -3.50 -25.00
N LEU A 357 -27.68 -2.92 -25.54
CA LEU A 357 -26.72 -2.11 -24.78
C LEU A 357 -27.31 -0.75 -24.38
N GLU A 358 -28.12 -0.12 -25.23
CA GLU A 358 -28.78 1.15 -24.94
C GLU A 358 -29.87 0.99 -23.85
N GLU A 359 -30.60 -0.14 -23.87
CA GLU A 359 -31.58 -0.49 -22.82
C GLU A 359 -30.89 -0.76 -21.48
N ALA A 360 -29.81 -1.54 -21.46
CA ALA A 360 -29.03 -1.81 -20.25
C ALA A 360 -28.36 -0.55 -19.67
N LYS A 361 -27.96 0.39 -20.53
CA LYS A 361 -27.36 1.67 -20.12
C LYS A 361 -28.38 2.61 -19.50
N ASN A 362 -29.60 2.66 -20.06
CA ASN A 362 -30.71 3.44 -19.50
C ASN A 362 -31.20 2.89 -18.15
N GLU A 363 -31.26 1.56 -17.99
CA GLU A 363 -31.57 0.94 -16.69
C GLU A 363 -30.46 1.18 -15.66
N GLY A 364 -29.20 1.15 -16.09
CA GLY A 364 -28.05 1.49 -15.26
C GLY A 364 -28.07 2.93 -14.77
N GLU A 365 -28.31 3.90 -15.66
CA GLU A 365 -28.38 5.33 -15.30
C GLU A 365 -29.56 5.66 -14.37
N GLN A 366 -30.71 5.02 -14.55
CA GLN A 366 -31.85 5.16 -13.64
C GLN A 366 -31.55 4.62 -12.24
N ASN A 367 -30.86 3.48 -12.15
CA ASN A 367 -30.46 2.89 -10.87
C ASN A 367 -29.39 3.74 -10.15
N VAL A 368 -28.41 4.27 -10.89
CA VAL A 368 -27.38 5.17 -10.34
C VAL A 368 -28.00 6.45 -9.80
N ASN A 369 -28.94 7.06 -10.54
CA ASN A 369 -29.63 8.27 -10.09
C ASN A 369 -30.48 8.03 -8.82
N LYS A 370 -31.12 6.86 -8.71
CA LYS A 370 -31.91 6.46 -7.54
C LYS A 370 -31.04 6.18 -6.30
N ILE A 371 -29.83 5.66 -6.50
CA ILE A 371 -28.85 5.47 -5.42
C ILE A 371 -28.30 6.84 -4.99
N LYS A 372 -27.95 7.70 -5.94
CA LYS A 372 -27.42 9.04 -5.65
C LYS A 372 -28.39 9.89 -4.85
N SER A 373 -29.68 9.87 -5.19
CA SER A 373 -30.70 10.61 -4.44
C SER A 373 -30.86 10.10 -3.00
N LYS A 374 -30.79 8.78 -2.79
CA LYS A 374 -30.85 8.18 -1.44
C LYS A 374 -29.63 8.54 -0.60
N VAL A 375 -28.43 8.50 -1.20
CA VAL A 375 -27.18 8.87 -0.51
C VAL A 375 -27.18 10.35 -0.13
N GLU A 376 -27.66 11.25 -1.01
CA GLU A 376 -27.79 12.68 -0.69
C GLU A 376 -28.78 12.94 0.45
N GLU A 377 -29.87 12.17 0.52
CA GLU A 377 -30.87 12.31 1.58
C GLU A 377 -30.34 11.80 2.93
N GLU A 378 -29.63 10.67 2.94
CA GLU A 378 -28.95 10.15 4.14
C GLU A 378 -27.82 11.08 4.60
N LEU A 379 -27.06 11.68 3.68
CA LEU A 379 -25.99 12.63 4.02
C LEU A 379 -26.56 13.91 4.64
N LYS A 380 -27.69 14.42 4.13
CA LYS A 380 -28.40 15.56 4.74
C LYS A 380 -28.97 15.22 6.12
N ALA A 381 -29.50 14.00 6.30
CA ALA A 381 -29.99 13.53 7.59
C ALA A 381 -28.86 13.32 8.62
N ALA A 382 -27.68 12.87 8.18
CA ALA A 382 -26.50 12.77 9.03
C ALA A 382 -25.98 14.16 9.44
N ALA A 383 -25.90 15.10 8.49
CA ALA A 383 -25.45 16.47 8.76
C ALA A 383 -26.36 17.20 9.77
N SER A 384 -27.68 17.01 9.70
CA SER A 384 -28.62 17.60 10.65
C SER A 384 -28.48 17.00 12.06
N LYS A 385 -28.26 15.68 12.18
CA LYS A 385 -27.97 15.02 13.47
C LYS A 385 -26.67 15.52 14.10
N VAL A 386 -25.60 15.67 13.32
CA VAL A 386 -24.32 16.19 13.80
C VAL A 386 -24.46 17.62 14.30
N ARG A 387 -25.23 18.45 13.60
CA ARG A 387 -25.51 19.83 14.03
C ARG A 387 -26.23 19.88 15.38
N ILE A 388 -27.27 19.06 15.57
CA ILE A 388 -28.01 19.00 16.84
C ILE A 388 -27.10 18.53 17.99
N LEU A 389 -26.27 17.52 17.77
CA LEU A 389 -25.32 17.03 18.78
C LEU A 389 -24.29 18.10 19.14
N LYS A 390 -23.84 18.90 18.17
CA LYS A 390 -22.93 20.02 18.39
C LYS A 390 -23.58 21.13 19.23
N GLU A 391 -24.80 21.53 18.89
CA GLU A 391 -25.56 22.54 19.68
C GLU A 391 -25.82 22.05 21.12
N GLN A 392 -26.10 20.75 21.31
CA GLN A 392 -26.24 20.15 22.64
C GLN A 392 -24.92 20.11 23.43
N ALA A 393 -23.79 19.85 22.77
CA ALA A 393 -22.47 19.87 23.39
C ALA A 393 -22.08 21.29 23.84
N GLU A 394 -22.30 22.30 23.00
CA GLU A 394 -22.05 23.70 23.31
C GLU A 394 -22.92 24.19 24.49
N SER A 395 -24.19 23.78 24.54
CA SER A 395 -25.07 24.09 25.68
C SER A 395 -24.58 23.49 26.99
N LYS A 396 -24.12 22.23 26.97
CA LYS A 396 -23.56 21.57 28.18
C LYS A 396 -22.25 22.21 28.61
N GLU A 397 -21.41 22.62 27.67
CA GLU A 397 -20.17 23.33 27.97
C GLU A 397 -20.44 24.67 28.66
N MET A 398 -21.45 25.41 28.19
CA MET A 398 -21.88 26.67 28.80
C MET A 398 -22.40 26.46 30.23
N GLU A 399 -23.21 25.43 30.45
CA GLU A 399 -23.72 25.07 31.78
C GLU A 399 -22.58 24.68 32.74
N LEU A 400 -21.60 23.92 32.25
CA LEU A 400 -20.43 23.52 33.04
C LEU A 400 -19.56 24.74 33.42
N LYS A 401 -19.36 25.68 32.50
CA LYS A 401 -18.66 26.96 32.75
C LYS A 401 -19.38 27.79 33.80
N GLN A 402 -20.70 27.90 33.71
CA GLN A 402 -21.49 28.63 34.69
C GLN A 402 -21.39 27.99 36.08
N ARG A 403 -21.38 26.65 36.14
CA ARG A 403 -21.22 25.92 37.41
C ARG A 403 -19.82 26.07 38.01
N MET A 404 -18.78 26.08 37.18
CA MET A 404 -17.41 26.40 37.63
C MET A 404 -17.32 27.80 38.23
N MET A 405 -17.87 28.81 37.57
CA MET A 405 -17.86 30.19 38.05
C MET A 405 -18.58 30.33 39.40
N GLU A 406 -19.68 29.59 39.59
CA GLU A 406 -20.40 29.58 40.86
C GLU A 406 -19.58 28.93 41.98
N LEU A 407 -18.89 27.82 41.71
CA LEU A 407 -18.00 27.15 42.65
C LEU A 407 -16.80 28.02 43.03
N GLU A 408 -16.21 28.74 42.08
CA GLU A 408 -15.12 29.69 42.33
C GLU A 408 -15.57 30.83 43.25
N ASN A 409 -16.77 31.38 43.02
CA ASN A 409 -17.35 32.39 43.90
C ASN A 409 -17.62 31.85 45.32
N GLN A 410 -18.07 30.61 45.44
CA GLN A 410 -18.25 29.98 46.75
C GLN A 410 -16.91 29.75 47.47
N LEU A 411 -15.88 29.33 46.75
CA LEU A 411 -14.51 29.18 47.27
C LEU A 411 -13.94 30.52 47.73
N SER A 412 -14.11 31.58 46.95
CA SER A 412 -13.70 32.95 47.33
C SER A 412 -14.35 33.40 48.63
N LYS A 413 -15.67 33.20 48.78
CA LYS A 413 -16.41 33.52 50.02
C LYS A 413 -15.97 32.66 51.21
N ARG A 414 -15.54 31.42 50.98
CA ARG A 414 -14.98 30.57 52.05
C ARG A 414 -13.59 31.03 52.44
N ASN A 415 -12.73 31.38 51.49
CA ASN A 415 -11.38 31.87 51.76
C ASN A 415 -11.40 33.16 52.59
N THR A 416 -12.27 34.13 52.28
CA THR A 416 -12.38 35.36 53.10
C THR A 416 -12.87 35.09 54.52
N LYS A 417 -13.76 34.10 54.70
CA LYS A 417 -14.15 33.64 56.05
C LYS A 417 -13.02 32.95 56.79
N VAL A 418 -12.18 32.18 56.09
CA VAL A 418 -11.00 31.54 56.68
C VAL A 418 -10.00 32.61 57.13
N GLU A 419 -9.73 33.62 56.30
CA GLU A 419 -8.85 34.75 56.66
C GLU A 419 -9.37 35.53 57.89
N ASP A 420 -10.68 35.80 57.95
CA ASP A 420 -11.29 36.45 59.12
C ASP A 420 -11.16 35.60 60.40
N LEU A 421 -11.33 34.28 60.30
CA LEU A 421 -11.13 33.36 61.42
C LEU A 421 -9.67 33.27 61.86
N GLU A 422 -8.71 33.24 60.92
CA GLU A 422 -7.28 33.26 61.22
C GLU A 422 -6.86 34.55 61.93
N SER A 423 -7.42 35.69 61.53
CA SER A 423 -7.18 36.97 62.22
C SER A 423 -7.67 36.94 63.67
N LYS A 424 -8.83 36.33 63.93
CA LYS A 424 -9.40 36.19 65.28
C LYS A 424 -8.61 35.22 66.15
N ILE A 425 -8.11 34.12 65.58
CA ILE A 425 -7.23 33.18 66.29
C ILE A 425 -5.95 33.88 66.75
N LYS A 426 -5.32 34.67 65.89
CA LYS A 426 -4.09 35.42 66.22
C LYS A 426 -4.28 36.41 67.37
N VAL A 427 -5.44 37.09 67.42
CA VAL A 427 -5.82 37.97 68.53
C VAL A 427 -6.01 37.18 69.83
N LEU A 428 -6.63 36.01 69.77
CA LEU A 428 -6.80 35.15 70.95
C LEU A 428 -5.46 34.61 71.47
N GLU A 429 -4.56 34.18 70.57
CA GLU A 429 -3.23 33.69 70.93
C GLU A 429 -2.41 34.76 71.68
N SER A 430 -2.35 35.98 71.14
CA SER A 430 -1.69 37.11 71.84
C SER A 430 -2.32 37.43 73.20
N THR A 431 -3.64 37.26 73.34
CA THR A 431 -4.33 37.46 74.62
C THR A 431 -3.97 36.38 75.64
N ILE A 432 -3.84 35.13 75.19
CA ILE A 432 -3.43 34.00 76.02
C ILE A 432 -1.98 34.19 76.52
N GLU A 433 -1.04 34.54 75.63
CA GLU A 433 0.35 34.82 76.02
C GLU A 433 0.46 35.92 77.09
N LEU A 434 -0.33 36.99 76.97
CA LEU A 434 -0.40 38.06 77.97
C LEU A 434 -0.96 37.58 79.31
N THR A 435 -1.92 36.64 79.30
CA THR A 435 -2.46 36.06 80.55
C THR A 435 -1.52 35.06 81.20
N GLU A 436 -0.72 34.31 80.42
CA GLU A 436 0.30 33.39 80.94
C GLU A 436 1.48 34.13 81.56
N GLN A 437 1.94 35.23 80.92
CA GLN A 437 2.95 36.12 81.53
C GLN A 437 2.48 36.71 82.85
N LYS A 438 1.20 37.10 82.97
CA LYS A 438 0.64 37.59 84.24
C LYS A 438 0.58 36.50 85.32
N LYS A 439 0.28 35.25 84.98
CA LYS A 439 0.29 34.12 85.92
C LYS A 439 1.69 33.76 86.39
N SER A 440 2.69 33.78 85.49
CA SER A 440 4.10 33.52 85.85
C SER A 440 4.65 34.57 86.82
N SER A 441 4.27 35.84 86.66
CA SER A 441 4.69 36.93 87.57
C SER A 441 4.02 36.86 88.95
N THR A 442 2.89 36.17 89.09
CA THR A 442 2.18 36.02 90.37
C THR A 442 2.73 34.86 91.20
N CYS A 443 3.34 33.84 90.57
CA CYS A 443 3.86 32.65 91.26
C CYS A 443 5.27 32.84 91.87
N ILE A 444 5.92 34.00 91.66
CA ILE A 444 7.25 34.34 92.21
C ILE A 444 7.13 35.13 93.54
N ILE A 445 5.91 35.49 93.98
CA ILE A 445 5.66 36.27 95.22
C ILE A 445 4.89 35.44 96.26
N SER A 446 5.12 34.14 96.33
CA SER A 446 4.65 33.26 97.42
C SER A 446 5.76 32.31 97.78
#